data_AF-A0A4Y4C2A5-F1
#
_entry.id   AF-A0A4Y4C2A5-F1
#
_cell.length_a   1.000
_cell.length_b   1.000
_cell.length_c   1.000
_cell.angle_alpha   90.00
_cell.angle_beta   90.00
_cell.angle_gamma   90.00
#
_symmetry.space_group_name_H-M   'P 1'
#
loop_
_entity.id
_entity.type
_entity.pdbx_description
1 polymer ?
#
loop_
_entity_poly.entity_id
_entity_poly.type
_entity_poly.pdbx_seq_one_letter_code
_entity_poly.pdbx_strand_id
1 'polypeptide(L)'
;MLALDEDGTGYAVDPDTGQVLADSELVGGGVEADGNRTDSADSADSADSAAVVLGTERGYVSDPTSGTVTELDVADGLRETREFDLGGAPGALAVTGGK
;
A
#
# COMPACT_ATOMS: atom_id res chain seq x y z
N MET A 1 7.63 10.88 -4.60
CA MET A 1 7.99 9.72 -3.75
C MET A 1 6.73 9.22 -3.07
N LEU A 2 6.61 7.92 -2.76
CA LEU A 2 5.51 7.37 -1.96
C LEU A 2 6.08 6.80 -0.65
N ALA A 3 5.42 7.07 0.46
CA ALA A 3 5.67 6.43 1.75
C ALA A 3 4.40 5.72 2.23
N LEU A 4 4.54 4.67 3.02
CA LEU A 4 3.45 3.96 3.69
C LEU A 4 3.78 3.93 5.18
N ASP A 5 2.82 4.26 6.03
CA ASP A 5 2.97 4.17 7.48
C ASP A 5 2.40 2.86 8.05
N GLU A 6 2.47 2.71 9.38
CA GLU A 6 1.99 1.53 10.09
C GLU A 6 0.45 1.42 10.13
N ASP A 7 -0.25 2.52 9.87
CA ASP A 7 -1.71 2.56 9.83
C ASP A 7 -2.27 2.18 8.44
N GLY A 8 -1.39 1.95 7.45
CA GLY A 8 -1.79 1.63 6.08
C GLY A 8 -2.09 2.86 5.22
N THR A 9 -1.70 4.06 5.67
CA THR A 9 -1.86 5.32 4.93
C THR A 9 -0.67 5.54 4.01
N GLY A 10 -0.97 5.73 2.71
CA GLY A 10 0.01 6.10 1.71
C GLY A 10 0.13 7.61 1.55
N TYR A 11 1.35 8.11 1.39
CA TYR A 11 1.66 9.54 1.23
C TYR A 11 2.44 9.81 -0.05
N ALA A 12 1.90 10.64 -0.93
CA ALA A 12 2.64 11.21 -2.04
C ALA A 12 3.48 12.38 -1.52
N VAL A 13 4.80 12.28 -1.61
CA VAL A 13 5.76 13.26 -1.09
C VAL A 13 6.58 13.86 -2.24
N ASP A 14 6.66 15.19 -2.29
CA ASP A 14 7.59 15.93 -3.13
C ASP A 14 9.03 15.63 -2.68
N PRO A 15 9.89 15.02 -3.53
CA PRO A 15 11.24 14.63 -3.14
C PRO A 15 12.18 15.83 -2.95
N ASP A 16 11.91 16.98 -3.57
CA ASP A 16 12.75 18.17 -3.50
C ASP A 16 12.46 18.98 -2.24
N THR A 17 11.19 19.03 -1.82
CA THR A 17 10.75 19.86 -0.69
C THR A 17 10.39 19.06 0.57
N GLY A 18 10.15 17.75 0.44
CA GLY A 18 9.65 16.90 1.52
C GLY A 18 8.18 17.13 1.88
N GLN A 19 7.44 17.92 1.10
CA GLN A 19 6.03 18.20 1.38
C GLN A 19 5.13 17.03 0.97
N VAL A 20 4.14 16.73 1.80
CA VAL A 20 3.05 15.81 1.45
C VAL A 20 2.12 16.53 0.47
N LEU A 21 1.95 15.92 -0.70
CA LEU A 21 1.12 16.40 -1.80
C LEU A 21 -0.29 15.79 -1.75
N ALA A 22 -0.39 14.53 -1.30
CA ALA A 22 -1.63 13.80 -1.14
C ALA A 22 -1.44 12.64 -0.14
N ASP A 23 -2.53 12.20 0.47
CA ASP A 23 -2.60 11.01 1.31
C ASP A 23 -3.87 10.21 1.02
N SER A 24 -3.80 8.90 1.23
CA SER A 24 -4.95 7.99 1.13
C SER A 24 -4.75 6.78 2.02
N GLU A 25 -5.84 6.28 2.62
CA GLU A 25 -5.85 4.93 3.19
C GLU A 25 -5.74 3.92 2.02
N LEU A 26 -4.73 3.06 2.05
CA LEU A 26 -4.41 2.11 0.96
C LEU A 26 -4.48 0.66 1.42
N VAL A 27 -4.16 0.42 2.68
CA VAL A 27 -4.30 -0.87 3.34
C VAL A 27 -5.25 -0.65 4.48
N GLY A 28 -6.39 -1.34 4.45
CA GLY A 28 -7.32 -1.24 5.56
C GLY A 28 -6.65 -1.82 6.81
N GLY A 29 -6.41 -0.99 7.82
CA GLY A 29 -5.94 -1.47 9.12
C GLY A 29 -6.99 -2.44 9.65
N GLY A 30 -6.74 -3.75 9.50
CA GLY A 30 -7.73 -4.83 9.50
C GLY A 30 -8.89 -4.64 10.46
N VAL A 31 -9.91 -3.88 10.04
CA VAL A 31 -11.17 -3.71 10.77
C VAL A 31 -12.15 -4.69 10.19
N GLU A 32 -12.43 -5.75 10.94
CA GLU A 32 -13.56 -6.61 10.60
C GLU A 32 -14.86 -5.79 10.68
N ALA A 33 -15.91 -6.24 10.00
CA ALA A 33 -17.21 -5.56 9.89
C ALA A 33 -17.87 -5.22 11.25
N ASP A 34 -17.39 -5.82 12.35
CA ASP A 34 -17.82 -5.57 13.73
C ASP A 34 -17.01 -4.48 14.46
N GLY A 35 -16.13 -3.76 13.76
CA GLY A 35 -15.37 -2.62 14.28
C GLY A 35 -14.19 -2.99 15.20
N ASN A 36 -13.81 -4.27 15.22
CA ASN A 36 -12.62 -4.72 15.92
C ASN A 36 -11.40 -4.51 15.03
N ARG A 37 -10.51 -3.60 15.43
CA ARG A 37 -9.16 -3.55 14.84
C ARG A 37 -8.50 -4.86 15.19
N THR A 38 -7.97 -5.54 14.19
CA THR A 38 -6.97 -6.58 14.41
C THR A 38 -5.66 -5.82 14.54
N ASP A 39 -5.43 -5.20 15.69
CA ASP A 39 -4.09 -4.84 16.13
C ASP A 39 -3.33 -6.15 16.36
N SER A 40 -2.99 -6.83 15.27
CA SER A 40 -1.96 -7.87 15.21
C SER A 40 -0.60 -7.18 15.38
N ALA A 41 -0.42 -6.49 16.50
CA ALA A 41 0.83 -5.94 16.98
C ALA A 41 1.82 -7.05 17.42
N ASP A 42 1.50 -8.32 17.16
CA ASP A 42 2.30 -9.49 17.52
C ASP A 42 2.98 -10.19 16.33
N SER A 43 2.82 -9.69 15.10
CA SER A 43 3.57 -10.19 13.93
C SER A 43 4.52 -9.13 13.41
N ALA A 44 5.64 -8.94 14.12
CA ALA A 44 6.87 -8.39 13.52
C ALA A 44 7.54 -9.39 12.55
N ASP A 45 6.76 -10.32 11.98
CA ASP A 45 7.20 -11.17 10.88
C ASP A 45 6.89 -10.40 9.60
N SER A 46 7.92 -10.07 8.83
CA SER A 46 7.81 -9.25 7.60
C SER A 46 6.91 -9.85 6.51
N ALA A 47 6.27 -11.01 6.77
CA ALA A 47 5.31 -11.67 5.92
C ALA A 47 3.88 -11.09 6.00
N ASP A 48 3.52 -10.44 7.12
CA ASP A 48 2.19 -9.81 7.32
C ASP A 48 2.19 -8.30 7.04
N SER A 49 3.36 -7.71 6.77
CA SER A 49 3.47 -6.28 6.48
C SER A 49 3.19 -5.98 5.01
N ALA A 50 2.32 -4.99 4.76
CA ALA A 50 2.10 -4.46 3.43
C ALA A 50 3.41 -3.98 2.79
N ALA A 51 3.57 -4.24 1.50
CA ALA A 51 4.73 -3.80 0.72
C ALA A 51 4.31 -2.77 -0.32
N VAL A 52 5.19 -1.80 -0.56
CA VAL A 52 5.00 -0.78 -1.61
C VAL A 52 6.13 -0.85 -2.63
N VAL A 53 5.77 -0.82 -3.91
CA VAL A 53 6.70 -0.64 -5.02
C VAL A 53 6.22 0.49 -5.92
N LEU A 54 7.19 1.28 -6.41
CA LEU A 54 6.96 2.38 -7.34
C LEU A 54 7.62 2.12 -8.69
N GLY A 55 6.86 2.38 -9.75
CA GLY A 55 7.37 2.75 -11.06
C GLY A 55 7.32 4.28 -11.26
N THR A 56 7.64 4.74 -12.47
CA THR A 56 7.61 6.17 -12.84
C THR A 56 6.20 6.77 -12.87
N GLU A 57 5.20 5.99 -13.25
CA GLU A 57 3.81 6.46 -13.42
C GLU A 57 2.81 5.73 -12.50
N ARG A 58 3.23 4.61 -11.89
CA ARG A 58 2.34 3.71 -11.15
C ARG A 58 2.96 3.29 -9.83
N GLY A 59 2.13 3.18 -8.80
CA GLY A 59 2.45 2.55 -7.53
C GLY A 59 1.71 1.23 -7.39
N TYR A 60 2.26 0.31 -6.62
CA TYR A 60 1.62 -0.94 -6.22
C TYR A 60 1.75 -1.10 -4.71
N VAL A 61 0.64 -1.45 -4.05
CA VAL A 61 0.60 -1.73 -2.62
C VAL A 61 -0.03 -3.11 -2.43
N SER A 62 0.62 -3.98 -1.66
CA SER A 62 0.01 -5.25 -1.27
C SER A 62 -0.77 -5.13 0.03
N ASP A 63 -1.89 -5.84 0.10
CA ASP A 63 -2.66 -6.06 1.32
C ASP A 63 -2.64 -7.56 1.65
N PRO A 64 -1.78 -8.00 2.58
CA PRO A 64 -1.72 -9.39 3.04
C PRO A 64 -3.03 -9.88 3.69
N THR A 65 -3.83 -8.97 4.26
CA THR A 65 -5.07 -9.31 4.98
C THR A 65 -6.17 -9.67 4.02
N SER A 66 -6.36 -8.87 2.96
CA SER A 66 -7.37 -9.11 1.93
C SER A 66 -6.86 -10.02 0.79
N GLY A 67 -5.56 -10.28 0.72
CA GLY A 67 -4.97 -11.12 -0.32
C GLY A 67 -4.86 -10.41 -1.67
N THR A 68 -4.82 -9.07 -1.67
CA THR A 68 -4.88 -8.24 -2.87
C THR A 68 -3.61 -7.42 -3.11
N VAL A 69 -3.50 -6.90 -4.32
CA VAL A 69 -2.55 -5.83 -4.68
C VAL A 69 -3.31 -4.72 -5.38
N THR A 70 -3.13 -3.48 -4.92
CA THR A 70 -3.76 -2.30 -5.49
C THR A 70 -2.76 -1.52 -6.33
N GLU A 71 -3.14 -1.19 -7.55
CA GLU A 71 -2.42 -0.30 -8.45
C GLU A 71 -2.92 1.14 -8.30
N LEU A 72 -1.98 2.07 -8.21
CA LEU A 72 -2.23 3.48 -7.95
C LEU A 72 -1.62 4.35 -9.05
N ASP A 73 -2.32 5.40 -9.45
CA ASP A 73 -1.77 6.47 -10.25
C ASP A 73 -1.07 7.50 -9.35
N VAL A 74 0.26 7.54 -9.43
CA VAL A 74 1.07 8.43 -8.58
C VAL A 74 0.95 9.89 -9.02
N ALA A 75 0.70 10.14 -10.31
CA ALA A 75 0.53 11.49 -10.84
C ALA A 75 -0.86 12.07 -10.53
N ASP A 76 -1.86 11.21 -10.35
CA ASP A 76 -3.25 11.55 -9.99
C ASP A 76 -3.53 11.33 -8.49
N GLY A 77 -2.57 11.69 -7.64
CA GLY A 77 -2.79 11.75 -6.18
C GLY A 77 -3.03 10.40 -5.50
N LEU A 78 -2.39 9.33 -5.98
CA LEU A 78 -2.56 7.95 -5.48
C LEU A 78 -3.95 7.38 -5.75
N ARG A 79 -4.67 7.88 -6.76
CA ARG A 79 -5.96 7.32 -7.15
C ARG A 79 -5.81 5.85 -7.54
N GLU A 80 -6.65 5.00 -6.96
CA GLU A 80 -6.75 3.61 -7.36
C GLU A 80 -7.14 3.49 -8.84
N THR A 81 -6.37 2.71 -9.59
CA THR A 81 -6.63 2.40 -10.99
C THR A 81 -7.12 0.98 -11.20
N ARG A 82 -6.65 0.04 -10.38
CA ARG A 82 -6.98 -1.39 -10.49
C ARG A 82 -6.65 -2.14 -9.20
N GLU A 83 -7.43 -3.17 -8.91
CA GLU A 83 -7.13 -4.18 -7.90
C GLU A 83 -6.84 -5.54 -8.53
N PHE A 84 -5.91 -6.30 -7.94
CA PHE A 84 -5.59 -7.67 -8.29
C PHE A 84 -5.85 -8.59 -7.09
N ASP A 85 -6.80 -9.51 -7.22
CA ASP A 85 -7.02 -10.59 -6.25
C ASP A 85 -6.03 -11.73 -6.52
N LEU A 86 -5.07 -11.91 -5.60
CA LEU A 86 -4.02 -12.93 -5.71
C LEU A 86 -4.29 -14.13 -4.78
N GLY A 87 -5.12 -13.94 -3.76
CA GLY A 87 -5.27 -14.85 -2.62
C GLY A 87 -3.99 -14.96 -1.78
N GLY A 88 -4.08 -15.71 -0.67
CA GLY A 88 -2.97 -15.84 0.28
C GLY A 88 -2.63 -14.52 0.97
N ALA A 89 -1.36 -14.35 1.35
CA ALA A 89 -0.86 -13.17 2.04
C ALA A 89 0.33 -12.57 1.27
N PRO A 90 0.10 -11.70 0.27
CA PRO A 90 1.18 -11.09 -0.52
C PRO A 90 2.02 -10.09 0.31
N GLY A 91 3.11 -10.56 0.90
CA GLY A 91 4.00 -9.72 1.73
C GLY A 91 5.18 -9.06 1.03
N ALA A 92 5.50 -9.42 -0.23
CA ALA A 92 6.63 -8.84 -0.95
C ALA A 92 6.29 -8.60 -2.42
N LEU A 93 6.64 -7.40 -2.91
CA LEU A 93 6.42 -6.99 -4.30
C LEU A 93 7.75 -6.64 -4.98
N ALA A 94 7.83 -6.96 -6.27
CA ALA A 94 8.85 -6.46 -7.17
C ALA A 94 8.23 -6.19 -8.54
N VAL A 95 8.49 -5.00 -9.09
CA VAL A 95 8.09 -4.66 -10.46
C VAL A 95 9.30 -4.79 -11.37
N THR A 96 9.16 -5.56 -12.44
CA THR A 96 10.20 -5.75 -13.46
C THR A 96 9.74 -5.16 -14.78
N GLY A 97 10.57 -4.31 -15.40
CA GLY A 97 10.19 -3.55 -16.60
C GLY A 97 9.55 -2.21 -16.25
N GLY A 98 9.17 -1.44 -17.27
CA GLY A 98 8.90 -0.02 -17.17
C GLY A 98 9.97 0.73 -17.96
N LYS A 99 9.56 1.44 -19.00
CA LYS A 99 10.44 2.18 -19.89
C LYS A 99 10.06 3.66 -19.84
#